data_AF-A0A5J4WCC0-F1
#
_entry.id   AF-A0A5J4WCC0-F1
#
_cell.length_a   1.000
_cell.length_b   1.000
_cell.length_c   1.000
_cell.angle_alpha   90.00
_cell.angle_beta   90.00
_cell.angle_gamma   90.00
#
_symmetry.space_group_name_H-M   'P 1'
#
loop_
_entity.id
_entity.type
_entity.pdbx_description
1 polymer ?
#
loop_
_entity_poly.entity_id
_entity_poly.type
_entity_poly.pdbx_seq_one_letter_code
_entity_poly.pdbx_strand_id
1 'polypeptide(L)'
;MQEQDSKTIIERVKDAMINIVNYTKIGQQESNGKTTGINAKRQQITSKLIDLLLKDEDNLCVVDIDIHKDKSLEEIDKIRQNLIDSLPPNVGLVKTAHGGLYIYCNRNYYRLPSNRNVKVTITDCFDIDVFAQMTKYKIENGQETKEIIQNRVVAPNTQHDRVYGEQINDDGAIEQKNDELASACVDGLKNLDIHKYPQLINVEVSLLRIFCGLYGITNESIRAEGIGNIRKFNKLTVNADKNYGQASSNGDRKPNPWILTKILRYHNNDYYEQIIKPLLKKNYEAK
;
A
#
# COMPACT_ATOMS: atom_id res chain seq x y z
N MET A 1 20.79 27.08 11.29
CA MET A 1 20.88 26.21 10.09
C MET A 1 21.60 24.95 10.55
N GLN A 2 20.94 23.79 10.51
CA GLN A 2 21.60 22.53 10.88
C GLN A 2 22.67 22.20 9.84
N GLU A 3 23.75 21.50 10.22
CA GLU A 3 24.87 21.12 9.33
C GLU A 3 24.41 20.27 8.12
N GLN A 4 23.23 19.65 8.20
CA GLN A 4 22.61 18.91 7.10
C GLN A 4 21.94 19.81 6.05
N ASP A 5 21.48 21.02 6.41
CA ASP A 5 20.77 21.92 5.48
C ASP A 5 21.69 22.49 4.38
N SER A 6 23.02 22.46 4.58
CA SER A 6 24.02 22.87 3.59
C SER A 6 24.36 21.79 2.57
N LYS A 7 23.94 20.54 2.78
CA LYS A 7 24.16 19.44 1.84
C LYS A 7 23.11 19.46 0.73
N THR A 8 23.47 18.95 -0.43
CA THR A 8 22.50 18.78 -1.52
C THR A 8 21.44 17.75 -1.14
N ILE A 9 20.24 17.85 -1.73
CA ILE A 9 19.16 16.87 -1.47
C ILE A 9 19.63 15.45 -1.79
N ILE A 10 20.40 15.26 -2.86
CA ILE A 10 20.90 13.94 -3.27
C ILE A 10 21.87 13.33 -2.25
N GLU A 11 22.74 14.14 -1.65
CA GLU A 11 23.65 13.70 -0.57
C GLU A 11 22.86 13.32 0.67
N ARG A 12 21.79 14.05 0.98
CA ARG A 12 20.95 13.80 2.14
C ARG A 12 20.14 12.52 1.99
N VAL A 13 19.56 12.25 0.82
CA VAL A 13 18.68 11.07 0.64
C VAL A 13 19.44 9.78 0.32
N LYS A 14 20.77 9.84 0.15
CA LYS A 14 21.59 8.70 -0.30
C LYS A 14 21.40 7.45 0.55
N ASP A 15 21.39 7.60 1.87
CA ASP A 15 21.26 6.49 2.82
C ASP A 15 19.80 6.04 3.03
N ALA A 16 18.85 6.83 2.50
CA ALA A 16 17.43 6.52 2.46
C ALA A 16 16.97 5.92 1.12
N MET A 17 17.89 5.70 0.16
CA MET A 17 17.56 5.10 -1.13
C MET A 17 17.47 3.57 -1.04
N ILE A 18 16.27 3.03 -1.22
CA ILE A 18 16.01 1.59 -1.27
C ILE A 18 15.94 1.15 -2.75
N ASN A 19 16.72 0.15 -3.12
CA ASN A 19 16.62 -0.44 -4.45
C ASN A 19 15.30 -1.22 -4.58
N ILE A 20 14.49 -0.86 -5.56
CA ILE A 20 13.34 -1.66 -5.96
C ILE A 20 13.82 -2.63 -7.03
N VAL A 21 13.59 -3.91 -6.79
CA VAL A 21 13.90 -4.99 -7.75
C VAL A 21 12.64 -5.43 -8.47
N ASN A 22 12.78 -5.87 -9.72
CA ASN A 22 11.65 -6.35 -10.50
C ASN A 22 10.97 -7.52 -9.78
N TYR A 23 9.63 -7.52 -9.73
CA TYR A 23 8.80 -8.58 -9.15
C TYR A 23 8.82 -9.90 -9.96
N THR A 24 9.94 -10.25 -10.59
CA THR A 24 10.07 -11.46 -11.40
C THR A 24 10.12 -12.70 -10.49
N LYS A 25 8.93 -13.18 -10.09
CA LYS A 25 8.61 -14.53 -9.61
C LYS A 25 9.52 -15.05 -8.48
N ILE A 26 9.22 -14.67 -7.24
CA ILE A 26 9.38 -15.60 -6.11
C ILE A 26 8.32 -16.68 -6.33
N GLY A 27 8.72 -17.78 -6.95
CA GLY A 27 7.79 -18.83 -7.38
C GLY A 27 8.32 -19.63 -8.55
N GLN A 28 9.52 -20.19 -8.38
CA GLN A 28 9.98 -21.41 -9.03
C GLN A 28 11.34 -21.79 -8.43
N GLN A 29 11.31 -22.50 -7.31
CA GLN A 29 12.17 -23.67 -7.03
C GLN A 29 11.87 -24.17 -5.61
N GLU A 30 10.93 -25.11 -5.51
CA GLU A 30 11.09 -26.28 -4.63
C GLU A 30 10.64 -27.50 -5.42
N SER A 31 11.49 -27.93 -6.35
CA SER A 31 11.54 -29.34 -6.72
C SER A 31 12.80 -29.91 -6.09
N ASN A 32 12.59 -30.74 -5.08
CA ASN A 32 13.62 -31.58 -4.47
C ASN A 32 14.50 -32.23 -5.54
N GLY A 33 15.82 -32.04 -5.46
CA GLY A 33 16.77 -32.78 -6.29
C GLY A 33 18.03 -32.02 -6.65
N LYS A 34 18.99 -31.98 -5.71
CA LYS A 34 20.44 -32.14 -5.94
C LYS A 34 20.96 -31.82 -7.36
N THR A 35 21.36 -30.57 -7.64
CA THR A 35 22.48 -30.31 -8.58
C THR A 35 23.18 -29.01 -8.24
N THR A 36 24.48 -29.14 -8.00
CA THR A 36 25.50 -28.09 -7.89
C THR A 36 25.65 -27.33 -9.21
N GLY A 37 25.68 -25.99 -9.16
CA GLY A 37 26.23 -25.15 -10.24
C GLY A 37 25.37 -23.97 -10.68
N ILE A 38 25.80 -22.76 -10.27
CA ILE A 38 25.73 -21.46 -10.97
C ILE A 38 24.40 -21.10 -11.65
N ASN A 39 23.57 -20.31 -10.96
CA ASN A 39 22.94 -19.08 -11.45
C ASN A 39 21.94 -18.57 -10.41
N ALA A 40 22.43 -17.94 -9.34
CA ALA A 40 21.60 -17.02 -8.58
C ALA A 40 21.19 -15.90 -9.56
N LYS A 41 19.95 -15.94 -10.07
CA LYS A 41 19.43 -14.88 -10.95
C LYS A 41 19.62 -13.55 -10.22
N ARG A 42 20.52 -12.70 -10.74
CA ARG A 42 20.71 -11.32 -10.25
C ARG A 42 19.34 -10.66 -10.21
N GLN A 43 18.89 -10.31 -9.00
CA GLN A 43 17.72 -9.44 -8.85
C GLN A 43 18.01 -8.15 -9.62
N GLN A 44 17.26 -7.92 -10.70
CA GLN A 44 17.46 -6.73 -11.52
C GLN A 44 16.81 -5.56 -10.80
N ILE A 45 17.62 -4.60 -10.35
CA ILE A 45 17.15 -3.32 -9.81
C ILE A 45 16.40 -2.59 -10.94
N THR A 46 15.11 -2.37 -10.76
CA THR A 46 14.24 -1.67 -11.72
C THR A 46 14.09 -0.19 -11.42
N SER A 47 14.20 0.19 -10.16
CA SER A 47 14.09 1.58 -9.72
C SER A 47 14.68 1.76 -8.32
N LYS A 48 14.68 3.00 -7.82
CA LYS A 48 15.02 3.33 -6.44
C LYS A 48 13.87 4.10 -5.80
N LEU A 49 13.53 3.73 -4.58
CA LEU A 49 12.61 4.45 -3.70
C LEU A 49 13.43 5.30 -2.73
N ILE A 50 12.92 6.47 -2.35
CA ILE A 50 13.43 7.20 -1.19
C ILE A 50 12.48 6.93 -0.03
N ASP A 51 12.96 6.27 1.01
CA ASP A 51 12.21 6.07 2.24
C ASP A 51 12.54 7.18 3.24
N LEU A 52 11.66 8.18 3.32
CA LEU A 52 11.81 9.28 4.26
C LEU A 52 11.86 8.81 5.72
N LEU A 53 11.40 7.60 6.06
CA LEU A 53 11.46 7.08 7.43
C LEU A 53 12.88 6.77 7.90
N LEU A 54 13.79 6.50 6.98
CA LEU A 54 15.20 6.24 7.27
C LEU A 54 16.00 7.52 7.55
N LYS A 55 15.33 8.67 7.56
CA LYS A 55 15.95 9.97 7.80
C LYS A 55 15.78 10.35 9.28
N ASP A 56 16.89 10.71 9.90
CA ASP A 56 16.95 11.27 11.27
C ASP A 56 16.69 12.79 11.29
N GLU A 57 16.10 13.33 10.21
CA GLU A 57 15.79 14.76 10.07
C GLU A 57 14.35 14.93 9.57
N ASP A 58 13.62 15.90 10.09
CA ASP A 58 12.26 16.17 9.65
C ASP A 58 12.18 17.33 8.64
N ASN A 59 13.27 18.02 8.31
CA ASN A 59 13.22 19.20 7.45
C ASN A 59 13.00 18.89 5.95
N LEU A 60 13.00 17.62 5.53
CA LEU A 60 12.78 17.20 4.15
C LEU A 60 11.30 16.89 3.88
N CYS A 61 10.76 17.37 2.76
CA CYS A 61 9.43 17.01 2.27
C CYS A 61 9.44 16.65 0.78
N VAL A 62 8.35 16.02 0.35
CA VAL A 62 8.01 15.73 -1.04
C VAL A 62 6.76 16.51 -1.39
N VAL A 63 6.87 17.38 -2.39
CA VAL A 63 5.75 18.05 -3.04
C VAL A 63 5.41 17.26 -4.29
N ASP A 64 4.20 16.75 -4.37
CA ASP A 64 3.67 16.01 -5.51
C ASP A 64 2.76 16.94 -6.31
N ILE A 65 3.15 17.22 -7.54
CA ILE A 65 2.36 18.02 -8.47
C ILE A 65 1.70 17.09 -9.48
N ASP A 66 0.40 16.90 -9.28
CA ASP A 66 -0.46 16.09 -10.14
C ASP A 66 -1.07 16.97 -11.23
N ILE A 67 -0.47 16.95 -12.42
CA ILE A 67 -1.02 17.64 -13.60
C ILE A 67 -2.26 16.90 -14.09
N HIS A 68 -3.33 17.65 -14.36
CA HIS A 68 -4.62 17.06 -14.74
C HIS A 68 -4.54 16.34 -16.09
N LYS A 69 -5.20 15.17 -16.16
CA LYS A 69 -5.07 14.23 -17.28
C LYS A 69 -5.89 14.61 -18.52
N ASP A 70 -6.75 15.60 -18.40
CA ASP A 70 -7.54 16.19 -19.49
C ASP A 70 -6.72 17.12 -20.40
N LYS A 71 -5.51 17.50 -19.98
CA LYS A 71 -4.58 18.31 -20.78
C LYS A 71 -3.90 17.48 -21.86
N SER A 72 -3.59 18.10 -22.99
CA SER A 72 -2.77 17.49 -24.04
C SER A 72 -1.32 17.28 -23.58
N LEU A 73 -0.58 16.38 -24.25
CA LEU A 73 0.83 16.13 -23.93
C LEU A 73 1.69 17.39 -24.04
N GLU A 74 1.43 18.25 -25.03
CA GLU A 74 2.15 19.52 -25.21
C GLU A 74 1.86 20.49 -24.05
N GLU A 75 0.61 20.57 -23.59
CA GLU A 75 0.23 21.39 -22.45
C GLU A 75 0.85 20.87 -21.15
N ILE A 76 0.82 19.55 -20.92
CA ILE A 76 1.47 18.91 -19.76
C ILE A 76 2.96 19.25 -19.73
N ASP A 77 3.63 19.16 -20.87
CA ASP A 77 5.06 19.46 -20.99
C ASP A 77 5.35 20.94 -20.73
N LYS A 78 4.50 21.85 -21.24
CA LYS A 78 4.60 23.29 -20.99
C LYS A 78 4.38 23.64 -19.51
N ILE A 79 3.34 23.09 -18.89
CA ILE A 79 3.05 23.28 -17.46
C ILE A 79 4.24 22.80 -16.63
N ARG A 80 4.73 21.58 -16.91
CA ARG A 80 5.87 20.99 -16.21
C ARG A 80 7.14 21.83 -16.37
N GLN A 81 7.44 22.33 -17.57
CA GLN A 81 8.63 23.16 -17.78
C GLN A 81 8.53 24.48 -17.03
N ASN A 82 7.37 25.15 -17.10
CA ASN A 82 7.12 26.39 -16.33
C ASN A 82 7.29 26.17 -14.81
N LEU A 83 6.82 25.02 -14.30
CA LEU A 83 7.00 24.66 -12.90
C LEU A 83 8.49 24.48 -12.59
N ILE A 84 9.23 23.69 -13.38
CA ILE A 84 10.67 23.48 -13.19
C ILE A 84 11.45 24.81 -13.20
N ASP A 85 11.14 25.69 -14.14
CA ASP A 85 11.81 27.00 -14.28
C ASP A 85 11.58 27.93 -13.09
N SER A 86 10.48 27.72 -12.34
CA SER A 86 10.14 28.49 -11.13
C SER A 86 10.74 27.94 -9.84
N LEU A 87 11.32 26.73 -9.86
CA LEU A 87 11.82 26.08 -8.65
C LEU A 87 13.15 26.67 -8.18
N PRO A 88 13.37 26.72 -6.85
CA PRO A 88 14.65 27.15 -6.32
C PRO A 88 15.77 26.15 -6.66
N PRO A 89 17.04 26.58 -6.63
CA PRO A 89 18.17 25.67 -6.79
C PRO A 89 18.22 24.64 -5.65
N ASN A 90 18.87 23.50 -5.89
CA ASN A 90 19.05 22.41 -4.92
C ASN A 90 17.74 21.75 -4.44
N VAL A 91 16.85 21.42 -5.39
CA VAL A 91 15.72 20.52 -5.18
C VAL A 91 15.97 19.19 -5.89
N GLY A 92 15.45 18.09 -5.33
CA GLY A 92 15.41 16.81 -6.03
C GLY A 92 14.18 16.73 -6.92
N LEU A 93 14.34 16.40 -8.21
CA LEU A 93 13.22 16.33 -9.17
C LEU A 93 13.07 14.92 -9.72
N VAL A 94 11.84 14.40 -9.70
CA VAL A 94 11.48 13.14 -10.34
C VAL A 94 10.21 13.33 -11.15
N LYS A 95 10.25 13.02 -12.45
CA LYS A 95 9.05 13.02 -13.30
C LYS A 95 8.17 11.83 -12.95
N THR A 96 6.88 12.05 -12.74
CA THR A 96 5.93 10.97 -12.45
C THR A 96 5.48 10.29 -13.74
N ALA A 97 4.92 9.07 -13.62
CA ALA A 97 4.45 8.30 -14.78
C ALA A 97 3.35 9.02 -15.60
N HIS A 98 2.61 9.93 -14.97
CA HIS A 98 1.54 10.69 -15.60
C HIS A 98 1.96 12.11 -16.03
N GLY A 99 3.25 12.43 -16.01
CA GLY A 99 3.78 13.70 -16.49
C GLY A 99 3.85 14.81 -15.45
N GLY A 100 3.41 14.56 -14.22
CA GLY A 100 3.60 15.44 -13.06
C GLY A 100 5.03 15.41 -12.50
N LEU A 101 5.20 15.93 -11.29
CA LEU A 101 6.51 16.06 -10.63
C LEU A 101 6.46 15.69 -9.14
N TYR A 102 7.41 14.87 -8.70
CA TYR A 102 7.84 14.84 -7.30
C TYR A 102 9.01 15.78 -7.11
N ILE A 103 8.87 16.71 -6.15
CA ILE A 103 9.88 17.69 -5.78
C ILE A 103 10.29 17.42 -4.34
N TYR A 104 11.53 16.99 -4.14
CA TYR A 104 12.16 16.82 -2.84
C TYR A 104 12.81 18.13 -2.44
N CYS A 105 12.34 18.76 -1.37
CA CYS A 105 12.83 20.07 -0.95
C CYS A 105 12.79 20.25 0.57
N ASN A 106 13.45 21.32 1.03
CA ASN A 106 13.43 21.70 2.42
C ASN A 106 12.10 22.36 2.78
N ARG A 107 11.50 21.92 3.88
CA ARG A 107 10.37 22.62 4.52
C ARG A 107 10.79 23.99 5.03
N ASN A 108 12.10 24.22 5.24
CA ASN A 108 12.63 25.42 5.89
C ASN A 108 11.92 25.67 7.23
N TYR A 109 11.72 24.59 8.01
CA TYR A 109 11.00 24.61 9.28
C TYR A 109 9.54 25.06 9.20
N TYR A 110 8.95 25.11 8.01
CA TYR A 110 7.51 25.33 7.84
C TYR A 110 6.74 24.20 8.53
N ARG A 111 5.86 24.57 9.48
CA ARG A 111 5.04 23.62 10.22
C ARG A 111 3.84 23.20 9.37
N LEU A 112 3.90 21.98 8.85
CA LEU A 112 2.74 21.37 8.19
C LEU A 112 1.71 20.90 9.23
N PRO A 113 0.40 21.00 8.93
CA PRO A 113 -0.64 20.54 9.84
C PRO A 113 -0.72 19.01 9.92
N SER A 114 -0.22 18.32 8.89
CA SER A 114 -0.19 16.86 8.77
C SER A 114 1.06 16.41 8.03
N ASN A 115 1.45 15.15 8.21
CA ASN A 115 2.49 14.47 7.43
C ASN A 115 2.05 14.16 5.99
N ARG A 116 0.73 14.18 5.74
CA ARG A 116 0.10 14.10 4.42
C ARG A 116 -0.92 15.23 4.31
N ASN A 117 -0.66 16.16 3.40
CA ASN A 117 -1.52 17.29 3.09
C ASN A 117 -1.92 17.15 1.63
N VAL A 118 -3.16 16.76 1.38
CA VAL A 118 -3.68 16.49 0.02
C VAL A 118 -4.39 17.74 -0.48
N LYS A 119 -4.20 18.08 -1.76
CA LYS A 119 -4.78 19.23 -2.44
C LYS A 119 -4.55 20.52 -1.65
N VAL A 120 -3.30 20.72 -1.21
CA VAL A 120 -2.85 21.97 -0.57
C VAL A 120 -3.11 23.16 -1.49
N THR A 121 -3.00 22.93 -2.79
CA THR A 121 -3.40 23.88 -3.81
C THR A 121 -4.10 23.13 -4.94
N ILE A 122 -5.21 23.67 -5.41
CA ILE A 122 -5.96 23.18 -6.57
C ILE A 122 -5.92 24.31 -7.58
N THR A 123 -5.51 24.00 -8.81
CA THR A 123 -5.54 24.92 -9.94
C THR A 123 -6.35 24.29 -11.07
N ASP A 124 -6.59 25.02 -12.16
CA ASP A 124 -7.27 24.49 -13.35
C ASP A 124 -6.42 23.48 -14.16
N CYS A 125 -5.14 23.34 -13.79
CA CYS A 125 -4.14 22.59 -14.54
C CYS A 125 -3.45 21.49 -13.73
N PHE A 126 -3.33 21.66 -12.42
CA PHE A 126 -2.65 20.72 -11.54
C PHE A 126 -3.10 20.88 -10.08
N ASP A 127 -2.96 19.79 -9.33
CA ASP A 127 -3.13 19.76 -7.88
C ASP A 127 -1.77 19.60 -7.19
N ILE A 128 -1.64 20.13 -5.97
CA ILE A 128 -0.43 20.00 -5.15
C ILE A 128 -0.75 19.22 -3.88
N ASP A 129 -0.07 18.09 -3.71
CA ASP A 129 0.00 17.33 -2.47
C ASP A 129 1.38 17.54 -1.80
N VAL A 130 1.42 17.52 -0.47
CA VAL A 130 2.67 17.65 0.30
C VAL A 130 2.76 16.52 1.33
N PHE A 131 3.85 15.75 1.23
CA PHE A 131 4.19 14.66 2.13
C PHE A 131 5.47 14.99 2.88
N ALA A 132 5.46 14.81 4.20
CA ALA A 132 6.65 15.04 5.02
C ALA A 132 6.71 14.03 6.17
N GLN A 133 7.92 13.67 6.56
CA GLN A 133 8.12 13.07 7.86
C GLN A 133 7.77 14.11 8.93
N MET A 134 7.01 13.70 9.94
CA MET A 134 6.75 14.51 11.12
C MET A 134 7.04 13.66 12.32
N THR A 135 8.03 14.04 13.11
CA THR A 135 8.31 13.40 14.39
C THR A 135 7.27 13.86 15.39
N LYS A 136 6.42 12.94 15.86
CA LYS A 136 5.56 13.18 17.02
C LYS A 136 6.23 12.62 18.27
N TYR A 137 6.41 13.49 19.25
CA TYR A 137 6.88 13.13 20.59
C TYR A 137 5.72 12.68 21.46
N LYS A 138 5.97 11.74 22.37
CA LYS A 138 4.98 11.36 23.39
C LYS A 138 4.88 12.46 24.43
N ILE A 139 3.66 12.92 24.65
CA ILE A 139 3.36 13.86 25.72
C ILE A 139 2.97 13.04 26.94
N GLU A 140 3.82 13.05 27.97
CA GLU A 140 3.50 12.49 29.28
C GLU A 140 3.46 13.65 30.28
N ASN A 141 2.38 13.74 31.06
CA ASN A 141 2.19 14.80 32.06
C ASN A 141 2.36 16.23 31.52
N GLY A 142 2.01 16.46 30.24
CA GLY A 142 2.15 17.76 29.58
C GLY A 142 3.57 18.11 29.13
N GLN A 143 4.52 17.17 29.21
CA GLN A 143 5.90 17.35 28.73
C GLN A 143 6.18 16.44 27.53
N GLU A 144 6.84 16.99 26.52
CA GLU A 144 7.37 16.22 25.39
C GLU A 144 8.52 15.33 25.88
N THR A 145 8.35 14.03 25.75
CA THR A 145 9.41 13.06 25.99
C THR A 145 10.19 12.83 24.69
N LYS A 146 11.44 12.37 24.78
CA LYS A 146 12.27 12.04 23.60
C LYS A 146 11.81 10.78 22.85
N GLU A 147 10.69 10.18 23.24
CA GLU A 147 10.16 8.99 22.61
C GLU A 147 9.43 9.35 21.31
N ILE A 148 9.96 8.88 20.17
CA ILE A 148 9.36 9.07 18.84
C ILE A 148 8.21 8.08 18.71
N ILE A 149 6.97 8.56 18.74
CA ILE A 149 5.80 7.67 18.62
C ILE A 149 5.46 7.38 17.16
N GLN A 150 5.78 8.30 16.26
CA GLN A 150 5.31 8.20 14.88
C GLN A 150 6.18 9.03 13.94
N ASN A 151 6.87 8.35 13.01
CA ASN A 151 7.59 8.96 11.89
C ASN A 151 6.94 8.68 10.53
N ARG A 152 5.79 8.01 10.47
CA ARG A 152 5.16 7.58 9.19
C ARG A 152 4.29 8.66 8.57
N VAL A 153 4.23 8.71 7.22
CA VAL A 153 3.25 9.48 6.45
C VAL A 153 1.88 8.79 6.55
N VAL A 154 0.95 9.36 7.32
CA VAL A 154 -0.35 8.77 7.67
C VAL A 154 -1.42 9.84 7.66
N ALA A 155 -2.41 9.74 6.78
CA ALA A 155 -3.52 10.70 6.79
C ALA A 155 -4.18 10.71 8.19
N PRO A 156 -4.56 11.89 8.72
CA PRO A 156 -5.01 12.04 10.11
C PRO A 156 -6.19 11.11 10.48
N ASN A 157 -7.04 10.75 9.52
CA ASN A 157 -8.19 9.86 9.74
C ASN A 157 -7.94 8.38 9.38
N THR A 158 -6.73 8.02 8.94
CA THR A 158 -6.38 6.65 8.52
C THR A 158 -5.68 5.81 9.59
N GLN A 159 -5.36 6.38 10.76
CA GLN A 159 -4.63 5.66 11.81
C GLN A 159 -5.38 4.41 12.27
N HIS A 160 -6.63 4.54 12.73
CA HIS A 160 -7.39 3.41 13.27
C HIS A 160 -7.63 2.28 12.26
N ASP A 161 -7.80 2.60 10.98
CA ASP A 161 -8.07 1.62 9.92
C ASP A 161 -6.80 0.95 9.37
N ARG A 162 -5.62 1.59 9.52
CA ARG A 162 -4.33 1.04 9.05
C ARG A 162 -3.57 0.28 10.13
N VAL A 163 -3.82 0.57 11.41
CA VAL A 163 -3.19 -0.16 12.53
C VAL A 163 -3.44 -1.66 12.43
N TYR A 164 -4.65 -2.07 12.02
CA TYR A 164 -4.99 -3.49 11.79
C TYR A 164 -4.56 -4.04 10.41
N GLY A 165 -3.90 -3.20 9.60
CA GLY A 165 -3.54 -3.47 8.20
C GLY A 165 -2.10 -3.94 8.00
N GLU A 166 -1.25 -3.90 9.04
CA GLU A 166 0.12 -4.42 8.99
C GLU A 166 0.08 -5.95 9.00
N GLN A 167 0.12 -6.51 7.80
CA GLN A 167 -0.07 -7.93 7.52
C GLN A 167 1.12 -8.48 6.72
N ILE A 168 2.23 -7.74 6.77
CA ILE A 168 3.52 -8.08 6.18
C ILE A 168 4.52 -7.97 7.33
N ASN A 169 5.27 -9.05 7.58
CA ASN A 169 6.29 -9.11 8.61
C ASN A 169 7.56 -8.38 8.15
N ASP A 170 8.53 -8.16 9.06
CA ASP A 170 9.79 -7.45 8.76
C ASP A 170 10.63 -8.11 7.65
N ASP A 171 10.42 -9.40 7.41
CA ASP A 171 11.06 -10.18 6.33
C ASP A 171 10.34 -10.06 4.97
N GLY A 172 9.24 -9.31 4.91
CA GLY A 172 8.42 -9.12 3.72
C GLY A 172 7.40 -10.24 3.46
N ALA A 173 7.26 -11.23 4.36
CA ALA A 173 6.28 -12.29 4.23
C ALA A 173 4.88 -11.82 4.67
N ILE A 174 3.83 -12.35 4.02
CA ILE A 174 2.45 -12.08 4.44
C ILE A 174 2.19 -12.83 5.75
N GLU A 175 1.72 -12.11 6.77
CA GLU A 175 1.36 -12.68 8.06
C GLU A 175 0.25 -13.74 7.89
N GLN A 176 0.35 -14.85 8.63
CA GLN A 176 -0.71 -15.84 8.61
C GLN A 176 -1.96 -15.31 9.32
N LYS A 177 -3.13 -15.53 8.70
CA LYS A 177 -4.41 -15.19 9.32
C LYS A 177 -4.80 -16.29 10.31
N ASN A 178 -5.10 -15.93 11.55
CA ASN A 178 -5.55 -16.90 12.55
C ASN A 178 -6.94 -17.47 12.24
N ASP A 179 -7.25 -18.62 12.84
CA ASP A 179 -8.44 -19.40 12.52
C ASP A 179 -9.75 -18.69 12.89
N GLU A 180 -9.79 -17.98 14.02
CA GLU A 180 -10.96 -17.19 14.44
C GLU A 180 -11.31 -16.12 13.40
N LEU A 181 -10.32 -15.34 12.95
CA LEU A 181 -10.53 -14.31 11.93
C LEU A 181 -10.77 -14.92 10.54
N ALA A 182 -10.14 -16.05 10.21
CA ALA A 182 -10.33 -16.75 8.93
C ALA A 182 -11.75 -17.31 8.81
N SER A 183 -12.27 -17.94 9.87
CA SER A 183 -13.64 -18.44 9.94
C SER A 183 -14.65 -17.30 9.82
N ALA A 184 -14.48 -16.21 10.58
CA ALA A 184 -15.33 -15.03 10.45
C ALA A 184 -15.28 -14.42 9.03
N CYS A 185 -14.11 -14.43 8.39
CA CYS A 185 -14.02 -13.99 7.00
C CYS A 185 -14.85 -14.88 6.06
N VAL A 186 -14.77 -16.20 6.21
CA VAL A 186 -15.54 -17.16 5.41
C VAL A 186 -17.05 -17.00 5.63
N ASP A 187 -17.50 -16.82 6.87
CA ASP A 187 -18.90 -16.62 7.23
C ASP A 187 -19.50 -15.31 6.67
N GLY A 188 -18.64 -14.29 6.52
CA GLY A 188 -19.00 -13.01 5.94
C GLY A 188 -19.16 -13.02 4.42
N LEU A 189 -18.61 -14.02 3.71
CA LEU A 189 -18.65 -14.15 2.25
C LEU A 189 -20.01 -14.68 1.77
N LYS A 190 -21.07 -13.91 2.02
CA LYS A 190 -22.45 -14.20 1.64
C LYS A 190 -23.13 -12.97 1.08
N ASN A 191 -24.15 -13.19 0.25
CA ASN A 191 -24.97 -12.17 -0.39
C ASN A 191 -24.17 -11.19 -1.29
N LEU A 192 -23.03 -11.63 -1.83
CA LEU A 192 -22.21 -10.83 -2.74
C LEU A 192 -22.62 -11.05 -4.21
N ASP A 193 -22.62 -9.99 -5.02
CA ASP A 193 -22.63 -10.11 -6.49
C ASP A 193 -21.17 -10.30 -6.97
N ILE A 194 -20.86 -11.45 -7.58
CA ILE A 194 -19.50 -11.86 -7.92
C ILE A 194 -19.26 -11.85 -9.43
N HIS A 195 -18.23 -11.09 -9.82
CA HIS A 195 -17.83 -10.83 -11.20
C HIS A 195 -16.56 -11.61 -11.56
N LYS A 196 -16.31 -11.79 -12.87
CA LYS A 196 -15.18 -12.62 -13.34
C LYS A 196 -13.83 -11.94 -13.14
N TYR A 197 -13.70 -10.70 -13.63
CA TYR A 197 -12.42 -10.02 -13.73
C TYR A 197 -12.22 -9.03 -12.58
N PRO A 198 -10.98 -8.86 -12.09
CA PRO A 198 -10.71 -7.88 -11.06
C PRO A 198 -10.89 -6.47 -11.60
N GLN A 199 -11.92 -5.77 -11.12
CA GLN A 199 -11.95 -4.32 -11.04
C GLN A 199 -11.34 -3.87 -9.71
N LEU A 200 -11.32 -2.55 -9.46
CA LEU A 200 -10.99 -2.04 -8.15
C LEU A 200 -11.88 -2.70 -7.09
N ILE A 201 -11.27 -3.16 -6.00
CA ILE A 201 -11.93 -3.99 -4.98
C ILE A 201 -13.08 -3.27 -4.27
N ASN A 202 -13.15 -1.95 -4.34
CA ASN A 202 -14.25 -1.14 -3.78
C ASN A 202 -15.43 -1.00 -4.75
N VAL A 203 -15.28 -1.43 -6.02
CA VAL A 203 -16.32 -1.30 -7.06
C VAL A 203 -17.03 -2.64 -7.25
N GLU A 204 -16.29 -3.74 -7.43
CA GLU A 204 -16.88 -5.06 -7.63
C GLU A 204 -16.05 -6.16 -6.93
N VAL A 205 -16.74 -7.18 -6.42
CA VAL A 205 -16.08 -8.40 -5.94
C VAL A 205 -15.78 -9.30 -7.12
N SER A 206 -14.51 -9.66 -7.30
CA SER A 206 -14.14 -10.65 -8.31
C SER A 206 -13.87 -12.03 -7.73
N LEU A 207 -14.27 -13.05 -8.47
CA LEU A 207 -14.11 -14.45 -8.10
C LEU A 207 -12.62 -14.81 -7.86
N LEU A 208 -11.72 -14.24 -8.66
CA LEU A 208 -10.28 -14.39 -8.49
C LEU A 208 -9.82 -13.89 -7.11
N ARG A 209 -10.33 -12.75 -6.65
CA ARG A 209 -9.92 -12.13 -5.38
C ARG A 209 -10.40 -12.94 -4.19
N ILE A 210 -11.60 -13.53 -4.28
CA ILE A 210 -12.10 -14.48 -3.28
C ILE A 210 -11.19 -15.70 -3.20
N PHE A 211 -10.83 -16.31 -4.35
CA PHE A 211 -9.94 -17.46 -4.35
C PHE A 211 -8.54 -17.15 -3.82
N CYS A 212 -7.93 -16.02 -4.20
CA CYS A 212 -6.67 -15.57 -3.58
C CYS A 212 -6.78 -15.53 -2.05
N GLY A 213 -7.92 -15.05 -1.53
CA GLY A 213 -8.21 -15.04 -0.10
C GLY A 213 -8.29 -16.42 0.51
N LEU A 214 -9.14 -17.29 -0.04
CA LEU A 214 -9.39 -18.61 0.51
C LEU A 214 -8.15 -19.51 0.45
N TYR A 215 -7.41 -19.52 -0.66
CA TYR A 215 -6.15 -20.28 -0.76
C TYR A 215 -5.04 -19.74 0.15
N GLY A 216 -5.17 -18.50 0.62
CA GLY A 216 -4.29 -17.95 1.65
C GLY A 216 -4.58 -18.43 3.07
N ILE A 217 -5.72 -19.08 3.32
CA ILE A 217 -6.05 -19.65 4.63
C ILE A 217 -5.31 -20.98 4.77
N THR A 218 -4.50 -21.10 5.81
CA THR A 218 -3.69 -22.30 6.11
C THR A 218 -4.57 -23.46 6.58
N ASN A 219 -5.56 -23.18 7.43
CA ASN A 219 -6.53 -24.18 7.91
C ASN A 219 -7.39 -24.72 6.75
N GLU A 220 -7.19 -26.00 6.43
CA GLU A 220 -7.81 -26.63 5.26
C GLU A 220 -9.32 -26.77 5.38
N SER A 221 -9.84 -26.99 6.59
CA SER A 221 -11.27 -27.13 6.85
C SER A 221 -12.00 -25.81 6.57
N ILE A 222 -11.47 -24.71 7.12
CA ILE A 222 -12.02 -23.37 6.90
C ILE A 222 -11.95 -23.00 5.41
N ARG A 223 -10.82 -23.31 4.75
CA ARG A 223 -10.65 -23.08 3.32
C ARG A 223 -11.66 -23.86 2.48
N ALA A 224 -11.84 -25.15 2.76
CA ALA A 224 -12.78 -26.01 2.04
C ALA A 224 -14.23 -25.54 2.22
N GLU A 225 -14.61 -25.16 3.44
CA GLU A 225 -15.91 -24.56 3.73
C GLU A 225 -16.13 -23.27 2.94
N GLY A 226 -15.15 -22.36 2.96
CA GLY A 226 -15.23 -21.11 2.21
C GLY A 226 -15.39 -21.32 0.70
N ILE A 227 -14.69 -22.30 0.11
CA ILE A 227 -14.84 -22.65 -1.31
C ILE A 227 -16.25 -23.22 -1.58
N GLY A 228 -16.77 -24.08 -0.71
CA GLY A 228 -18.14 -24.61 -0.82
C GLY A 228 -19.22 -23.53 -0.70
N ASN A 229 -18.95 -22.48 0.08
CA ASN A 229 -19.87 -21.40 0.36
C ASN A 229 -20.02 -20.41 -0.81
N ILE A 230 -19.04 -20.30 -1.71
CA ILE A 230 -19.04 -19.31 -2.81
C ILE A 230 -20.33 -19.40 -3.64
N ARG A 231 -20.61 -20.57 -4.22
CA ARG A 231 -21.81 -20.76 -5.06
C ARG A 231 -23.10 -20.90 -4.26
N LYS A 232 -23.00 -21.30 -2.99
CA LYS A 232 -24.16 -21.57 -2.13
C LYS A 232 -24.80 -20.28 -1.62
N PHE A 233 -23.99 -19.29 -1.26
CA PHE A 233 -24.46 -18.10 -0.56
C PHE A 233 -24.28 -16.80 -1.34
N ASN A 234 -23.74 -16.84 -2.56
CA ASN A 234 -23.48 -15.64 -3.37
C ASN A 234 -24.06 -15.78 -4.78
N LYS A 235 -24.20 -14.64 -5.45
CA LYS A 235 -24.73 -14.56 -6.80
C LYS A 235 -23.60 -14.32 -7.79
N LEU A 236 -23.28 -15.35 -8.57
CA LEU A 236 -22.26 -15.26 -9.59
C LEU A 236 -22.88 -14.79 -10.90
N THR A 237 -22.21 -13.86 -11.59
CA THR A 237 -22.53 -13.59 -13.00
C THR A 237 -22.29 -14.85 -13.84
N VAL A 238 -23.04 -15.02 -14.94
CA VAL A 238 -22.87 -16.16 -15.86
C VAL A 238 -21.42 -16.32 -16.32
N ASN A 239 -20.72 -15.21 -16.54
CA ASN A 239 -19.31 -15.23 -16.94
C ASN A 239 -18.38 -15.65 -15.78
N ALA A 240 -18.66 -15.22 -14.54
CA ALA A 240 -17.89 -15.67 -13.38
C ALA A 240 -18.05 -17.19 -13.18
N ASP A 241 -19.27 -17.70 -13.26
CA ASP A 241 -19.54 -19.12 -13.07
C ASP A 241 -18.90 -20.00 -14.16
N LYS A 242 -18.99 -19.58 -15.43
CA LYS A 242 -18.28 -20.26 -16.55
C LYS A 242 -16.77 -20.33 -16.36
N ASN A 243 -16.17 -19.42 -15.60
CA ASN A 243 -14.73 -19.31 -15.41
C ASN A 243 -14.27 -19.71 -14.00
N TYR A 244 -15.12 -20.40 -13.25
CA TYR A 244 -14.87 -20.76 -11.85
C TYR A 244 -13.57 -21.55 -11.66
N GLY A 245 -13.36 -22.63 -12.42
CA GLY A 245 -12.15 -23.45 -12.31
C GLY A 245 -10.86 -22.68 -12.60
N GLN A 246 -10.87 -21.86 -13.66
CA GLN A 246 -9.71 -21.03 -14.02
C GLN A 246 -9.41 -19.98 -12.95
N ALA A 247 -10.44 -19.36 -12.36
CA ALA A 247 -10.27 -18.41 -11.27
C ALA A 247 -9.71 -19.09 -10.02
N SER A 248 -10.16 -20.32 -9.70
CA SER A 248 -9.65 -21.13 -8.59
C SER A 248 -8.16 -21.39 -8.75
N SER A 249 -7.73 -21.94 -9.89
CA SER A 249 -6.31 -22.22 -10.16
C SER A 249 -5.44 -20.97 -10.20
N ASN A 250 -5.98 -19.83 -10.62
CA ASN A 250 -5.24 -18.56 -10.60
C ASN A 250 -5.13 -17.96 -9.19
N GLY A 251 -6.14 -18.14 -8.34
CA GLY A 251 -6.12 -17.68 -6.95
C GLY A 251 -5.08 -18.42 -6.12
N ASP A 252 -4.99 -19.74 -6.31
CA ASP A 252 -4.01 -20.61 -5.65
C ASP A 252 -2.55 -20.22 -5.93
N ARG A 253 -2.28 -19.67 -7.12
CA ARG A 253 -0.93 -19.18 -7.48
C ARG A 253 -0.51 -17.90 -6.75
N LYS A 254 -1.45 -17.16 -6.17
CA LYS A 254 -1.20 -15.86 -5.50
C LYS A 254 -2.06 -15.75 -4.23
N PRO A 255 -1.80 -16.60 -3.22
CA PRO A 255 -2.56 -16.61 -1.99
C PRO A 255 -2.32 -15.32 -1.19
N ASN A 256 -3.40 -14.74 -0.67
CA ASN A 256 -3.36 -13.60 0.24
C ASN A 256 -4.64 -13.61 1.09
N PRO A 257 -4.62 -14.19 2.30
CA PRO A 257 -5.82 -14.35 3.12
C PRO A 257 -6.44 -13.02 3.55
N TRP A 258 -5.62 -11.97 3.66
CA TRP A 258 -6.07 -10.66 4.12
C TRP A 258 -6.89 -9.89 3.10
N ILE A 259 -6.95 -10.34 1.85
CA ILE A 259 -7.85 -9.74 0.88
C ILE A 259 -9.33 -9.92 1.26
N LEU A 260 -9.67 -10.96 2.02
CA LEU A 260 -11.03 -11.23 2.47
C LEU A 260 -11.56 -10.12 3.38
N THR A 261 -10.73 -9.58 4.28
CA THR A 261 -11.16 -8.47 5.15
C THR A 261 -11.45 -7.21 4.35
N LYS A 262 -10.70 -6.96 3.27
CA LYS A 262 -10.96 -5.85 2.34
C LYS A 262 -12.25 -6.05 1.56
N ILE A 263 -12.52 -7.27 1.08
CA ILE A 263 -13.80 -7.58 0.41
C ILE A 263 -14.96 -7.27 1.35
N LEU A 264 -14.92 -7.77 2.59
CA LEU A 264 -15.98 -7.54 3.57
C LEU A 264 -16.12 -6.07 3.92
N ARG A 265 -15.02 -5.33 4.09
CA ARG A 265 -15.06 -3.90 4.36
C ARG A 265 -15.87 -3.11 3.33
N TYR A 266 -15.71 -3.42 2.04
CA TYR A 266 -16.36 -2.69 0.95
C TYR A 266 -17.75 -3.22 0.60
N HIS A 267 -17.96 -4.54 0.68
CA HIS A 267 -19.15 -5.19 0.13
C HIS A 267 -20.05 -5.84 1.18
N ASN A 268 -19.62 -5.88 2.43
CA ASN A 268 -20.41 -6.32 3.58
C ASN A 268 -20.03 -5.49 4.82
N ASN A 269 -20.19 -4.17 4.70
CA ASN A 269 -19.62 -3.22 5.66
C ASN A 269 -20.17 -3.38 7.08
N ASP A 270 -21.48 -3.64 7.23
CA ASP A 270 -22.10 -3.86 8.54
C ASP A 270 -21.47 -5.07 9.25
N TYR A 271 -21.29 -6.19 8.54
CA TYR A 271 -20.62 -7.37 9.08
C TYR A 271 -19.15 -7.08 9.40
N TYR A 272 -18.48 -6.30 8.55
CA TYR A 272 -17.11 -5.89 8.79
C TYR A 272 -16.97 -5.08 10.08
N GLU A 273 -17.81 -4.05 10.27
CA GLU A 273 -17.76 -3.18 11.45
C GLU A 273 -18.15 -3.92 12.74
N GLN A 274 -19.13 -4.82 12.68
CA GLN A 274 -19.63 -5.53 13.86
C GLN A 274 -18.77 -6.74 14.26
N ILE A 275 -18.20 -7.47 13.30
CA ILE A 275 -17.53 -8.77 13.56
C ILE A 275 -16.03 -8.70 13.23
N ILE A 276 -15.69 -8.29 12.00
CA ILE A 276 -14.29 -8.35 11.54
C ILE A 276 -13.40 -7.33 12.25
N LYS A 277 -13.87 -6.09 12.41
CA LYS A 277 -13.09 -4.99 12.99
C LYS A 277 -12.76 -5.23 14.47
N PRO A 278 -13.66 -5.72 15.34
CA PRO A 278 -13.29 -6.13 16.70
C PRO A 278 -12.27 -7.27 16.75
N LEU A 279 -12.39 -8.27 15.87
CA LEU A 279 -11.42 -9.38 15.81
C LEU A 279 -10.04 -8.91 15.33
N LEU A 280 -10.00 -8.00 14.37
CA LEU A 280 -8.78 -7.33 13.92
C LEU A 280 -8.10 -6.56 15.06
N LYS A 281 -8.89 -5.89 15.89
CA LYS A 281 -8.40 -5.19 17.09
C LYS A 281 -7.80 -6.14 18.11
N LYS A 282 -8.54 -7.19 18.47
CA LYS A 282 -8.10 -8.24 19.40
C LYS A 282 -6.78 -8.89 18.94
N ASN A 283 -6.66 -9.18 17.64
CA ASN A 283 -5.44 -9.77 17.08
C ASN A 283 -4.23 -8.83 17.14
N TYR A 284 -4.45 -7.53 16.95
CA TYR A 284 -3.38 -6.54 17.05
C TYR A 284 -2.92 -6.36 18.50
N GLU A 285 -3.85 -6.30 19.45
CA GLU A 285 -3.54 -6.16 20.89
C GLU A 285 -2.88 -7.40 21.50
N ALA A 286 -2.97 -8.56 20.83
CA ALA A 286 -2.32 -9.80 21.26
C ALA A 286 -0.86 -9.92 20.79
N LYS A 287 -0.37 -9.00 19.94
CA LYS A 287 1.03 -8.90 19.51
C LYS A 287 1.84 -8.10 20.52
#